data_AF-A0A365TXY2-F1
#
_entry.id   AF-A0A365TXY2-F1
#
_cell.length_a   1.000
_cell.length_b   1.000
_cell.length_c   1.000
_cell.angle_alpha   90.00
_cell.angle_beta   90.00
_cell.angle_gamma   90.00
#
_symmetry.space_group_name_H-M   'P 1'
#
loop_
_entity.id
_entity.type
_entity.pdbx_description
1 polymer ?
#
loop_
_entity_poly.entity_id
_entity_poly.type
_entity_poly.pdbx_seq_one_letter_code
_entity_poly.pdbx_strand_id
1 'polypeptide(L)' 'MPDDSARQAAQALEAGFLAEMLKNTGLGDAAAGRDGGIGAEQFASFQRQALAEAMVRSGGIGLAETVYDAIVERADAT' A
#
# COMPACT_ATOMS: atom_id res chain seq x y z
N MET A 1 -3.07 21.46 4.51
CA MET A 1 -4.20 21.55 5.48
C MET A 1 -4.38 20.20 6.17
N PRO A 2 -5.09 20.08 7.31
CA PRO A 2 -5.32 18.80 7.99
C PRO A 2 -5.81 17.68 7.05
N ASP A 3 -6.65 18.04 6.08
CA ASP A 3 -7.18 17.15 5.04
C ASP A 3 -6.10 16.49 4.18
N ASP A 4 -5.03 17.22 3.84
CA ASP A 4 -3.94 16.67 3.02
C ASP A 4 -3.20 15.55 3.76
N SER A 5 -3.05 15.67 5.08
CA SER A 5 -2.38 14.65 5.90
C SER A 5 -3.25 13.40 6.08
N ALA A 6 -4.56 13.56 6.29
CA ALA A 6 -5.50 12.45 6.37
C ALA A 6 -5.58 11.70 5.03
N ARG A 7 -5.61 12.43 3.91
CA ARG A 7 -5.65 11.84 2.56
C ARG A 7 -4.36 11.09 2.23
N GLN A 8 -3.20 11.64 2.60
CA GLN A 8 -1.91 10.93 2.45
C GLN A 8 -1.85 9.67 3.31
N ALA A 9 -2.33 9.72 4.56
CA ALA A 9 -2.37 8.55 5.43
C ALA A 9 -3.29 7.45 4.86
N ALA A 10 -4.45 7.81 4.33
CA ALA A 10 -5.38 6.88 3.72
C ALA A 10 -4.81 6.23 2.44
N GLN A 11 -4.15 7.02 1.59
CA GLN A 11 -3.44 6.52 0.40
C GLN A 11 -2.29 5.58 0.78
N ALA A 12 -1.52 5.90 1.82
CA ALA A 12 -0.44 5.04 2.31
C ALA A 12 -0.98 3.71 2.86
N LEU A 13 -2.15 3.72 3.52
CA LEU A 13 -2.81 2.51 4.00
C LEU A 13 -3.25 1.61 2.84
N GLU A 14 -3.88 2.18 1.80
CA GLU A 14 -4.28 1.43 0.62
C GLU A 14 -3.06 0.84 -0.12
N ALA A 15 -1.96 1.60 -0.23
CA ALA A 15 -0.73 1.10 -0.82
C ALA A 15 -0.15 -0.09 -0.01
N GLY A 16 -0.11 0.00 1.32
CA GLY A 16 0.33 -1.10 2.16
C GLY A 16 -0.56 -2.35 2.02
N PHE A 17 -1.88 -2.16 1.97
CA PHE A 17 -2.82 -3.26 1.72
C PHE A 17 -2.57 -3.92 0.36
N LEU A 18 -2.44 -3.13 -0.71
CA LEU A 18 -2.17 -3.64 -2.05
C LEU A 18 -0.81 -4.37 -2.12
N ALA A 19 0.23 -3.89 -1.43
CA ALA A 19 1.52 -4.56 -1.38
C ALA A 19 1.41 -5.98 -0.77
N GLU A 20 0.59 -6.16 0.27
CA GLU A 20 0.30 -7.48 0.85
C GLU A 20 -0.56 -8.34 -0.07
N MET A 21 -1.54 -7.76 -0.76
CA MET A 21 -2.32 -8.51 -1.74
C MET A 21 -1.45 -9.02 -2.90
N LEU A 22 -0.55 -8.17 -3.42
CA LEU A 22 0.42 -8.54 -4.45
C LEU A 22 1.38 -9.65 -3.99
N LYS A 23 1.77 -9.64 -2.70
CA LYS A 23 2.55 -10.74 -2.12
C LYS A 23 1.77 -12.06 -2.18
N ASN A 24 0.48 -12.03 -1.84
CA ASN A 24 -0.37 -13.22 -1.85
C ASN A 24 -0.69 -13.75 -3.27
N THR A 25 -0.51 -12.96 -4.33
CA THR A 25 -0.59 -13.47 -5.71
C THR A 25 0.69 -14.16 -6.18
N GLY A 26 1.72 -14.23 -5.34
CA GLY A 26 3.04 -14.75 -5.68
C GLY A 26 3.91 -13.75 -6.47
N LEU A 27 3.55 -12.46 -6.48
CA LEU A 27 4.34 -11.46 -7.17
C LEU A 27 5.67 -11.24 -6.44
N GLY A 28 6.76 -11.51 -7.14
CA GLY A 28 8.12 -11.41 -6.61
C GLY A 28 8.68 -12.72 -6.09
N ASP A 29 7.91 -13.81 -6.03
CA ASP A 29 8.40 -15.13 -5.58
C ASP A 29 9.44 -15.71 -6.55
N ALA A 30 9.24 -15.50 -7.85
CA ALA A 30 10.21 -15.89 -8.88
C ALA A 30 11.53 -15.09 -8.77
N ALA A 31 11.44 -13.82 -8.36
CA ALA A 31 12.62 -12.96 -8.14
C ALA A 31 13.33 -13.30 -6.82
N ALA A 32 12.58 -13.73 -5.79
CA ALA A 32 13.11 -14.24 -4.55
C ALA A 32 13.82 -15.59 -4.74
N GLY A 33 13.33 -16.44 -5.68
CA GLY A 33 13.91 -17.73 -6.02
C GLY A 33 13.92 -18.72 -4.84
N ARG A 34 14.01 -20.03 -5.13
CA ARG A 34 14.20 -21.03 -4.06
C ARG A 34 15.54 -20.88 -3.31
N ASP A 35 16.50 -20.15 -3.90
CA ASP A 35 17.88 -19.95 -3.43
C ASP A 35 18.30 -18.47 -3.23
N GLY A 36 17.44 -17.47 -3.47
CA GLY A 36 17.86 -16.06 -3.51
C GLY A 36 18.08 -15.38 -2.15
N GLY A 37 17.80 -16.09 -1.07
CA GLY A 37 18.08 -15.64 0.30
C GLY A 37 17.29 -14.40 0.74
N ILE A 38 17.59 -13.93 1.96
CA ILE A 38 16.88 -12.80 2.61
C ILE A 38 16.96 -11.52 1.75
N GLY A 39 18.07 -11.30 1.04
CA GLY A 39 18.24 -10.12 0.20
C GLY A 39 17.25 -10.05 -0.97
N ALA A 40 16.98 -11.17 -1.63
CA ALA A 40 16.04 -11.22 -2.75
C ALA A 40 14.59 -11.04 -2.29
N GLU A 41 14.24 -11.56 -1.11
CA GLU A 41 12.92 -11.34 -0.49
C GLU A 41 12.68 -9.86 -0.15
N GLN A 42 13.68 -9.16 0.41
CA GLN A 42 13.58 -7.72 0.68
C GLN A 42 13.51 -6.89 -0.61
N PHE A 43 14.21 -7.29 -1.67
CA PHE A 43 14.06 -6.62 -2.96
C PHE A 43 12.65 -6.80 -3.55
N ALA A 44 12.07 -7.99 -3.40
CA ALA A 44 10.69 -8.27 -3.81
C ALA A 44 9.67 -7.46 -3.01
N SER A 45 9.90 -7.22 -1.71
CA SER A 45 9.02 -6.36 -0.90
C SER A 45 9.03 -4.91 -1.38
N PHE A 46 10.21 -4.35 -1.69
CA PHE A 46 10.32 -3.01 -2.25
C PHE A 46 9.63 -2.87 -3.61
N GLN A 47 9.75 -3.88 -4.49
CA GLN A 47 9.06 -3.86 -5.77
C GLN A 47 7.53 -3.86 -5.61
N ARG A 48 7.00 -4.71 -4.72
CA ARG A 48 5.56 -4.74 -4.44
C ARG A 48 5.07 -3.42 -3.87
N GLN A 49 5.82 -2.83 -2.94
CA GLN A 49 5.51 -1.52 -2.37
C GLN A 49 5.48 -0.44 -3.44
N ALA A 50 6.50 -0.35 -4.29
CA ALA A 50 6.56 0.65 -5.36
C ALA A 50 5.42 0.50 -6.38
N LEU A 51 5.06 -0.74 -6.72
CA LEU A 51 3.92 -1.01 -7.60
C LEU A 51 2.60 -0.60 -6.93
N ALA A 52 2.40 -0.97 -5.67
CA ALA A 52 1.19 -0.62 -4.93
C ALA A 52 1.00 0.90 -4.81
N GLU A 53 2.07 1.65 -4.53
CA GLU A 53 2.03 3.12 -4.53
C GLU A 53 1.69 3.69 -5.91
N ALA A 54 2.21 3.09 -6.99
CA ALA A 54 1.86 3.49 -8.35
C ALA A 54 0.38 3.23 -8.66
N MET A 55 -0.16 2.10 -8.20
CA MET A 55 -1.58 1.77 -8.33
C MET A 55 -2.45 2.81 -7.62
N VAL A 56 -2.13 3.16 -6.36
CA VAL A 56 -2.85 4.21 -5.62
C VAL A 56 -2.78 5.56 -6.33
N ARG A 57 -1.59 5.97 -6.81
CA ARG A 57 -1.44 7.21 -7.60
C ARG A 57 -2.27 7.21 -8.89
N SER A 58 -2.51 6.04 -9.48
CA SER A 58 -3.36 5.89 -10.68
C SER A 58 -4.86 5.76 -10.40
N GLY A 59 -5.29 5.84 -9.13
CA GLY A 59 -6.70 5.77 -8.73
C GLY A 59 -7.04 4.66 -7.73
N GLY A 60 -6.09 3.75 -7.43
CA GLY A 60 -6.27 2.72 -6.41
C GLY A 60 -7.40 1.74 -6.71
N ILE A 61 -7.93 1.13 -5.64
CA ILE A 61 -9.12 0.27 -5.67
C ILE A 61 -10.30 0.91 -4.90
N GLY A 62 -10.13 2.12 -4.39
CA GLY A 62 -11.15 2.90 -3.68
C GLY A 62 -11.12 2.75 -2.16
N LEU A 63 -10.13 2.04 -1.59
CA LEU A 63 -10.03 1.89 -0.13
C LEU A 63 -9.59 3.20 0.54
N ALA A 64 -8.74 3.99 -0.11
CA ALA A 64 -8.27 5.25 0.45
C ALA A 64 -9.40 6.25 0.72
N GLU A 65 -10.48 6.26 -0.08
CA GLU A 65 -11.59 7.19 0.15
C GLU A 65 -12.37 6.81 1.41
N THR A 66 -12.75 5.53 1.54
CA THR A 66 -13.45 5.02 2.74
C THR A 66 -12.65 5.27 4.02
N VAL A 67 -11.32 5.13 3.96
CA VAL A 67 -10.44 5.36 5.11
C VAL A 67 -10.29 6.84 5.40
N TYR A 68 -10.18 7.69 4.38
CA TYR A 68 -10.13 9.14 4.55
C TYR A 68 -11.39 9.65 5.25
N ASP A 69 -12.57 9.25 4.78
CA ASP A 69 -13.85 9.63 5.36
C ASP A 69 -13.92 9.24 6.85
N ALA A 70 -13.48 8.01 7.19
CA ALA A 70 -13.45 7.54 8.58
C ALA A 70 -12.45 8.31 9.46
N ILE A 71 -11.31 8.75 8.91
CA ILE A 71 -10.33 9.57 9.64
C ILE A 71 -10.91 10.96 9.93
N VAL A 72 -11.54 11.59 8.94
CA VAL A 72 -12.14 12.92 9.06
C VAL A 72 -13.34 12.90 10.01
N GLU A 73 -14.25 11.91 9.87
CA GLU A 73 -15.39 11.75 10.77
C GLU A 73 -14.94 11.65 12.23
N ARG A 74 -13.87 10.91 12.50
CA ARG A 74 -13.31 10.78 13.85
C ARG A 74 -12.65 12.07 14.35
N ALA A 75 -12.02 12.85 13.47
CA ALA A 75 -11.39 14.12 13.82
C ALA A 75 -12.43 15.21 14.14
N ASP A 76 -13.57 15.21 13.44
CA ASP A 76 -14.68 16.15 13.67
C ASP A 76 -15.51 15.80 14.91
N ALA A 77 -15.48 14.55 15.35
CA ALA A 77 -16.17 14.08 16.55
C ALA A 77 -15.46 14.45 17.87
N THR A 78 -14.30 15.12 17.83
CA THR A 78 -13.49 15.53 18.98
C THR A 78 -13.30 17.03 19.04
#